data_AF-A0A2L1UDI2-F1
#
_entry.id   AF-A0A2L1UDI2-F1
#
_cell.length_a   1.000
_cell.length_b   1.000
_cell.length_c   1.000
_cell.angle_alpha   90.00
_cell.angle_beta   90.00
_cell.angle_gamma   90.00
#
_symmetry.space_group_name_H-M   'P 1'
#
loop_
_entity.id
_entity.type
_entity.pdbx_description
1 polymer ?
#
loop_
_entity_poly.entity_id
_entity_poly.type
_entity_poly.pdbx_seq_one_letter_code
_entity_poly.pdbx_strand_id
1 'polypeptide(L)' 'MEKKVTVRNVTKELVFPVSIQMTNDSWILSGKQSVTLYDFGLHYLHEAKDIDISFSIWFRPQEINEWKGSPIPAEAPGK' A
#
# COMPACT_ATOMS: atom_id res chain seq x y z
N MET A 1 -5.84 3.97 -7.41
CA MET A 1 -6.66 3.82 -6.19
C MET A 1 -6.30 4.97 -5.27
N GLU A 2 -7.16 5.97 -5.16
CA GLU A 2 -6.94 7.13 -4.29
C GLU A 2 -7.09 6.70 -2.82
N LYS A 3 -6.12 7.04 -1.97
CA LYS A 3 -6.14 6.69 -0.54
C LYS A 3 -6.33 7.96 0.30
N LYS A 4 -7.43 8.01 1.03
CA LYS A 4 -7.79 9.15 1.91
C LYS A 4 -7.54 8.76 3.37
N VAL A 5 -6.86 9.63 4.11
CA VAL A 5 -6.67 9.48 5.56
C VAL A 5 -7.39 10.63 6.26
N THR A 6 -8.20 10.30 7.27
CA THR A 6 -8.98 11.28 8.05
C THR A 6 -8.49 11.30 9.49
N VAL A 7 -8.15 12.49 9.98
CA VAL A 7 -7.81 12.71 11.41
C VAL A 7 -8.62 13.90 11.92
N ARG A 8 -9.44 13.69 12.96
CA ARG A 8 -10.27 14.75 13.60
C ARG A 8 -11.00 15.66 12.60
N ASN A 9 -11.59 15.09 11.56
CA ASN A 9 -12.36 15.76 10.49
C ASN A 9 -11.53 16.49 9.41
N VAL A 10 -10.20 16.43 9.45
CA VAL A 10 -9.36 16.86 8.33
C VAL A 10 -9.03 15.63 7.48
N THR A 11 -9.45 15.68 6.21
CA THR A 11 -9.15 14.64 5.23
C THR A 11 -8.01 15.10 4.32
N LYS A 12 -6.96 14.30 4.23
CA LYS A 12 -5.87 14.49 3.28
C LYS A 12 -5.69 13.25 2.43
N GLU A 13 -5.34 13.48 1.18
CA GLU A 13 -4.87 12.42 0.30
C GLU A 13 -3.41 12.16 0.60
N LEU A 14 -3.10 10.89 0.89
CA LEU A 14 -1.75 10.43 1.14
C LEU A 14 -1.38 9.38 0.11
N VAL A 15 -0.24 9.57 -0.52
CA VAL A 15 0.35 8.55 -1.39
C VAL A 15 1.18 7.64 -0.52
N PHE A 16 0.81 6.36 -0.46
CA PHE A 16 1.61 5.34 0.20
C PHE A 16 2.34 4.51 -0.85
N PRO A 17 3.69 4.47 -0.88
CA PRO A 17 4.40 3.45 -1.62
C PRO A 17 4.02 2.08 -1.02
N VAL A 18 3.56 1.16 -1.86
CA VAL A 18 3.13 -0.18 -1.44
C VAL A 18 4.11 -1.20 -1.96
N SER A 19 4.68 -2.00 -1.06
CA SER A 19 5.38 -3.23 -1.38
C SER A 19 4.40 -4.40 -1.34
N ILE A 20 4.46 -5.26 -2.35
CA ILE A 20 3.66 -6.48 -2.44
C ILE A 20 4.63 -7.65 -2.42
N GLN A 21 4.54 -8.48 -1.39
CA GLN A 21 5.25 -9.75 -1.32
C GLN A 21 4.24 -10.87 -1.49
N MET A 22 4.39 -11.63 -2.57
CA MET A 22 3.60 -12.84 -2.81
C MET A 22 4.35 -14.04 -2.25
N THR A 23 3.63 -14.89 -1.53
CA THR A 23 4.03 -16.26 -1.18
C THR A 23 3.09 -17.24 -1.88
N ASN A 24 3.36 -18.54 -1.77
CA ASN A 24 2.58 -19.56 -2.47
C ASN A 24 1.09 -19.56 -2.10
N ASP A 25 0.74 -19.14 -0.88
CA ASP A 25 -0.62 -19.21 -0.33
C ASP A 25 -1.16 -17.86 0.17
N SER A 26 -0.33 -16.82 0.18
CA SER A 26 -0.72 -15.54 0.78
C SER A 26 0.05 -14.36 0.25
N TRP A 27 -0.57 -13.18 0.34
CA TRP A 27 0.03 -11.92 -0.08
C TRP A 27 0.18 -11.00 1.12
N ILE A 28 1.31 -10.32 1.20
CA ILE A 28 1.61 -9.30 2.20
C ILE A 28 1.73 -7.96 1.47
N LEU A 29 0.86 -7.02 1.82
CA LEU A 29 0.91 -5.64 1.34
C LEU A 29 1.39 -4.77 2.48
N SER A 30 2.55 -4.16 2.32
CA SER A 30 3.09 -3.23 3.31
C SER A 30 3.32 -1.86 2.70
N GLY A 31 3.23 -0.82 3.52
CA GLY A 31 3.53 0.53 3.12
C GLY A 31 3.93 1.36 4.32
N LYS A 32 4.85 2.29 4.09
CA LYS A 32 5.29 3.27 5.09
C LYS A 32 5.29 4.65 4.44
N GLN A 33 4.78 5.64 5.16
CA GLN A 33 4.80 7.04 4.76
C GLN A 33 4.98 7.91 6.01
N SER A 34 5.84 8.91 5.92
CA SER A 34 5.96 9.95 6.95
C SER A 34 5.11 11.15 6.55
N VAL A 35 4.40 11.74 7.52
CA VAL A 35 3.55 12.93 7.34
C VAL A 35 3.79 13.91 8.47
N THR A 36 3.64 15.21 8.23
CA THR A 36 3.76 16.19 9.32
C THR A 36 2.41 16.34 10.03
N LEU A 37 2.43 16.58 11.34
CA LEU A 37 1.21 16.93 12.08
C LEU A 37 0.50 18.16 11.48
N TYR A 38 1.25 19.10 10.92
CA TYR A 38 0.71 20.30 10.28
C TYR A 38 -0.14 20.01 9.05
N ASP A 39 0.15 18.93 8.30
CA ASP A 39 -0.67 18.51 7.17
C ASP A 39 -2.12 18.21 7.59
N PHE A 40 -2.34 17.85 8.86
CA PHE A 40 -3.64 17.57 9.45
C PHE A 40 -4.19 18.72 10.30
N GLY A 41 -3.58 19.91 10.25
CA GLY A 41 -3.96 21.05 11.09
C GLY A 41 -3.73 20.81 12.58
N LEU A 42 -2.90 19.83 12.94
CA LEU A 42 -2.52 19.55 14.32
C LEU A 42 -1.28 20.39 14.64
N HIS A 43 -1.47 21.41 15.47
CA HIS A 43 -0.38 22.26 15.94
C HIS A 43 0.09 21.75 17.31
N TYR A 44 1.36 21.35 17.40
CA TYR A 44 2.02 21.14 18.68
C TYR A 44 2.77 22.42 19.05
N LEU A 45 2.70 22.82 20.32
CA LEU A 45 3.14 24.15 20.77
C LEU A 45 4.64 24.46 20.55
N HIS A 46 5.48 23.48 20.25
CA HIS A 46 6.94 23.66 20.27
C HIS A 46 7.67 23.13 19.02
N GLU A 47 7.22 22.06 18.36
CA GLU A 47 7.88 21.54 17.15
C GLU A 47 6.91 20.85 16.19
N ALA A 48 7.17 21.00 14.89
CA ALA A 48 6.60 20.15 13.85
C ALA A 48 7.11 18.73 14.07
N LYS A 49 6.26 17.79 14.48
CA LYS A 49 6.66 16.40 14.58
C LYS A 49 6.15 15.61 13.39
N ASP A 50 7.07 14.90 12.76
CA ASP A 50 6.73 13.89 11.76
C ASP A 50 6.08 12.69 12.44
N ILE A 51 5.05 12.16 11.81
CA ILE A 51 4.39 10.90 12.16
C ILE A 51 4.71 9.89 11.08
N ASP A 52 5.32 8.78 11.49
CA ASP A 52 5.47 7.61 10.65
C ASP A 52 4.19 6.77 10.69
N ILE A 53 3.50 6.70 9.56
CA ILE A 53 2.37 5.80 9.35
C ILE A 53 2.89 4.57 8.61
N SER A 54 2.68 3.40 9.21
CA SER A 54 2.98 2.12 8.56
C SER A 54 1.79 1.19 8.63
N PHE A 55 1.60 0.39 7.59
CA PHE A 55 0.61 -0.68 7.58
C PHE A 55 1.21 -1.96 7.00
N SER A 56 0.68 -3.08 7.45
CA SER A 56 0.90 -4.40 6.87
C SER A 56 -0.44 -5.13 6.83
N ILE A 57 -0.87 -5.52 5.65
CA ILE A 57 -2.11 -6.25 5.41
C ILE A 57 -1.73 -7.61 4.86
N TRP A 58 -2.18 -8.65 5.55
CA TRP A 58 -2.05 -10.02 5.10
C TRP A 58 -3.40 -10.53 4.60
N PHE A 59 -3.42 -11.09 3.40
CA PHE A 59 -4.60 -11.79 2.92
C PHE A 59 -4.23 -13.11 2.28
N ARG A 60 -5.08 -14.11 2.57
CA ARG A 60 -5.14 -15.35 1.84
C ARG A 60 -6.22 -15.20 0.78
N PRO A 61 -5.94 -15.44 -0.49
CA PRO A 61 -6.99 -15.50 -1.48
C PRO A 61 -7.98 -16.61 -1.10
N GLN A 62 -9.25 -16.29 -0.91
CA GLN A 62 -10.30 -17.32 -0.89
C GLN A 62 -10.45 -17.82 -2.31
N GLU A 63 -10.10 -19.10 -2.54
CA GLU A 63 -10.18 -19.81 -3.83
C GLU A 63 -10.04 -18.90 -5.05
N ILE A 64 -8.81 -18.55 -5.41
CA ILE A 64 -8.63 -18.14 -6.79
C ILE A 64 -8.75 -19.42 -7.60
N ASN A 65 -9.90 -19.63 -8.24
CA ASN A 65 -10.05 -20.59 -9.32
C ASN A 65 -9.05 -20.18 -10.40
N GLU A 66 -7.83 -20.71 -10.27
CA GLU A 66 -6.67 -20.56 -11.12
C GLU A 66 -6.43 -19.12 -11.58
N TRP A 67 -5.35 -18.50 -11.11
CA TRP A 67 -4.67 -17.53 -11.98
C TRP A 67 -4.32 -18.32 -13.24
N LYS A 68 -5.18 -18.27 -14.26
CA LYS A 68 -4.76 -18.48 -15.64
C LYS A 68 -3.80 -17.34 -15.91
N GLY A 69 -2.55 -17.52 -15.47
CA GLY A 69 -1.44 -16.77 -16.03
C GLY A 69 -1.68 -16.84 -17.52
N SER A 70 -1.86 -15.67 -18.16
CA SER A 70 -1.79 -15.61 -19.61
C SER A 70 -0.60 -16.46 -20.00
N PRO A 71 -0.77 -17.45 -20.89
CA PRO A 71 0.34 -18.29 -21.29
C PRO A 71 1.46 -17.33 -21.68
N ILE A 72 2.59 -17.44 -20.97
CA ILE A 72 3.84 -16.83 -21.42
C ILE A 72 3.94 -17.26 -22.88
N PRO A 73 3.92 -16.34 -23.87
CA PRO A 73 4.03 -16.74 -25.25
C PRO A 73 5.30 -17.58 -25.33
N ALA A 74 5.15 -18.88 -25.64
CA ALA A 74 6.31 -19.72 -25.90
C ALA A 74 7.12 -18.97 -26.95
N GLU A 75 8.37 -18.63 -26.62
CA GLU A 75 9.29 -18.04 -27.59
C GLU A 75 9.19 -18.89 -28.86
N ALA A 76 8.77 -18.26 -29.96
CA ALA A 76 8.67 -18.95 -31.23
C ALA A 76 10.05 -19.52 -31.53
N PRO A 77 10.19 -20.85 -31.78
CA PRO A 77 11.48 -21.39 -32.16
C PRO A 77 11.95 -20.67 -33.42
N GLY A 78 13.19 -20.18 -33.36
CA GLY A 78 13.80 -19.35 -34.39
C GLY A 78 13.60 -19.88 -35.81
N LYS A 79 13.38 -18.94 -36.73
CA LYS A 79 13.59 -19.16 -38.15
C LYS A 79 15.04 -18.88 -38.51
#